data_AF-A0A952TBE6-F1
#
_entry.id   AF-A0A952TBE6-F1
#
_cell.length_a   1.000
_cell.length_b   1.000
_cell.length_c   1.000
_cell.angle_alpha   90.00
_cell.angle_beta   90.00
_cell.angle_gamma   90.00
#
_symmetry.space_group_name_H-M   'P 1'
#
loop_
_entity.id
_entity.type
_entity.pdbx_description
1 polymer ?
#
loop_
_entity_poly.entity_id
_entity_poly.type
_entity_poly.pdbx_seq_one_letter_code
_entity_poly.pdbx_strand_id
1 'polypeptide(L)' 'MIRTIISLPREIKVWLDDYSKKKNKPTAETIREALIQYREKVESEKIDALSITAGIWSEKKIDGNDYVEKSRADW' A
#
# COMPACT_ATOMS: atom_id res chain seq x y z
N MET A 1 5.19 -23.61 5.29
CA MET A 1 4.02 -23.36 4.43
C MET A 1 2.83 -24.07 5.06
N ILE A 2 1.73 -23.37 5.34
CA ILE A 2 0.53 -23.95 5.97
C ILE A 2 -0.45 -24.36 4.86
N ARG A 3 -1.10 -25.53 4.99
CA ARG A 3 -2.16 -25.95 4.07
C ARG A 3 -3.47 -25.29 4.49
N THR A 4 -4.05 -24.50 3.59
CA THR A 4 -5.33 -23.81 3.82
C THR A 4 -6.35 -24.31 2.80
N ILE A 5 -7.54 -24.67 3.27
CA ILE A 5 -8.67 -25.04 2.41
C ILE A 5 -9.52 -23.79 2.22
N ILE A 6 -9.81 -23.45 0.97
CA ILE A 6 -10.61 -22.29 0.57
C ILE A 6 -11.76 -22.73 -0.32
N SER A 7 -12.95 -22.24 0.00
CA SER A 7 -14.15 -22.45 -0.82
C SER A 7 -14.28 -21.32 -1.83
N LEU A 8 -14.33 -21.67 -3.11
CA LEU A 8 -14.51 -20.73 -4.21
C LEU A 8 -15.75 -21.11 -5.02
N PRO A 9 -16.53 -20.13 -5.50
CA PRO A 9 -17.55 -20.35 -6.52
C PRO A 9 -16.96 -21.06 -7.74
N ARG A 10 -17.75 -21.92 -8.38
CA ARG A 10 -17.33 -22.71 -9.55
C ARG A 10 -16.78 -21.83 -10.68
N GLU A 11 -17.45 -20.71 -10.95
CA GLU A 11 -17.08 -19.75 -11.99
C GLU A 11 -15.67 -19.19 -11.78
N ILE A 12 -15.34 -18.81 -10.54
CA ILE A 12 -14.02 -18.30 -10.18
C ILE A 12 -12.96 -19.38 -10.35
N LYS A 13 -13.26 -20.62 -9.98
CA LYS A 13 -12.32 -21.73 -10.16
C LYS A 13 -12.01 -22.00 -11.64
N VAL A 14 -13.03 -22.01 -12.50
CA VAL A 14 -12.84 -22.18 -13.95
C VAL A 14 -11.96 -21.06 -14.52
N TRP A 15 -12.27 -19.81 -14.16
CA TRP A 15 -11.48 -18.67 -14.59
C TRP A 15 -10.01 -18.76 -14.12
N LEU A 16 -9.78 -19.20 -12.89
CA LEU A 16 -8.45 -19.31 -12.31
C LEU A 16 -7.62 -20.40 -12.98
N ASP A 17 -8.24 -21.53 -13.34
CA ASP A 17 -7.59 -22.61 -14.09
C ASP A 17 -7.23 -22.15 -15.51
N ASP A 18 -8.09 -21.39 -16.17
CA ASP A 18 -7.81 -20.82 -17.49
C ASP A 18 -6.71 -19.74 -17.44
N TYR A 19 -6.69 -18.93 -16.38
CA TYR A 19 -5.63 -17.95 -16.16
C TYR A 19 -4.27 -18.63 -15.92
N SER A 20 -4.26 -19.67 -15.07
CA SER A 20 -3.08 -20.48 -14.77
C SER A 20 -2.49 -21.11 -16.04
N LYS A 21 -3.34 -21.68 -16.91
CA LYS A 21 -2.94 -22.24 -18.21
C LYS A 21 -2.31 -21.18 -19.13
N LYS A 22 -2.92 -20.00 -19.23
CA LYS A 22 -2.41 -18.92 -20.10
C LYS A 22 -1.06 -18.37 -19.64
N LYS A 23 -0.79 -18.37 -18.33
CA LYS A 23 0.41 -17.79 -17.74
C LYS A 23 1.49 -18.82 -17.41
N ASN A 24 1.25 -20.12 -17.64
CA ASN A 24 2.15 -21.22 -17.23
C ASN A 24 2.58 -21.13 -15.76
N LYS A 25 1.69 -20.67 -14.88
CA LYS A 25 1.95 -20.55 -13.44
C LYS A 25 1.01 -21.48 -12.66
N PRO A 26 1.46 -22.09 -11.55
CA PRO A 26 0.57 -22.87 -10.68
C PRO A 26 -0.57 -22.01 -10.12
N THR A 27 -1.77 -22.58 -10.05
CA THR A 27 -2.97 -21.94 -9.48
C THR A 27 -2.72 -21.39 -8.08
N ALA A 28 -1.98 -22.14 -7.25
CA ALA A 28 -1.61 -21.73 -5.89
C ALA A 28 -0.70 -20.49 -5.87
N GLU A 29 0.16 -20.31 -6.87
CA GLU A 29 1.04 -19.14 -6.98
C GLU A 29 0.22 -17.90 -7.32
N THR A 30 -0.73 -18.03 -8.25
CA THR A 30 -1.64 -16.94 -8.60
C THR A 30 -2.49 -16.50 -7.41
N ILE A 31 -3.00 -17.44 -6.61
CA ILE A 31 -3.74 -17.11 -5.38
C ILE A 31 -2.85 -16.39 -4.38
N ARG A 32 -1.58 -16.80 -4.25
CA ARG A 32 -0.63 -16.14 -3.35
C ARG A 32 -0.34 -14.70 -3.79
N GLU A 33 -0.04 -14.49 -5.07
CA GLU A 33 0.18 -13.15 -5.65
C GLU A 33 -1.05 -12.26 -5.42
N ALA A 34 -2.25 -12.76 -5.69
CA ALA A 34 -3.50 -12.02 -5.49
C ALA A 34 -3.74 -11.63 -4.02
N LEU A 35 -3.46 -12.54 -3.07
CA LEU A 35 -3.59 -12.25 -1.64
C LEU A 35 -2.58 -11.21 -1.15
N ILE A 36 -1.35 -11.22 -1.67
CA ILE A 36 -0.33 -10.22 -1.35
C ILE A 36 -0.78 -8.85 -1.84
N GLN A 37 -1.20 -8.74 -3.11
CA GLN A 37 -1.69 -7.49 -3.68
C GLN A 37 -2.93 -6.97 -2.94
N TYR A 38 -3.85 -7.86 -2.57
CA TYR A 38 -5.03 -7.47 -1.79
C TYR A 38 -4.65 -6.97 -0.40
N ARG A 39 -3.72 -7.65 0.28
CA ARG A 39 -3.22 -7.22 1.59
C ARG A 39 -2.57 -5.83 1.50
N GLU A 40 -1.69 -5.62 0.54
CA GLU A 40 -1.03 -4.31 0.32
C GLU A 40 -2.05 -3.22 0.03
N LYS A 41 -3.10 -3.52 -0.75
CA LYS A 41 -4.21 -2.59 -0.98
C LYS A 41 -4.94 -2.25 0.32
N VAL A 42 -5.31 -3.23 1.13
CA VAL A 42 -5.99 -3.00 2.42
C VAL A 42 -5.10 -2.25 3.42
N GLU A 43 -3.79 -2.54 3.44
CA GLU A 43 -2.84 -1.85 4.31
C GLU A 43 -2.57 -0.41 3.85
N SER A 44 -2.48 -0.17 2.55
CA SER A 44 -2.35 1.18 1.99
C SER A 44 -3.60 2.03 2.15
N GLU A 45 -4.80 1.44 2.09
CA GLU A 45 -6.06 2.13 2.43
C GLU A 45 -6.14 2.50 3.92
N LYS A 46 -5.48 1.74 4.80
CA LYS A 46 -5.41 2.05 6.25
C LYS A 46 -4.41 3.14 6.58
N ILE A 47 -3.34 3.25 5.81
CA ILE A 47 -2.35 4.32 5.96
C ILE A 47 -2.79 5.43 5.02
N ASP A 48 -3.76 6.21 5.47
CA ASP A 48 -4.10 7.49 4.84
C ASP A 48 -2.91 8.45 5.05
N ALA A 49 -1.90 8.29 4.19
CA ALA A 49 -0.71 9.12 4.19
C ALA A 49 -1.09 10.61 4.02
N LEU A 50 -2.24 10.93 3.43
CA LEU A 50 -2.72 12.30 3.32
C LEU A 50 -3.19 12.83 4.69
N SER A 51 -3.90 12.06 5.52
CA SER A 51 -4.21 12.49 6.90
C SER A 51 -3.00 12.51 7.82
N ILE A 52 -2.03 11.60 7.65
CA ILE A 52 -0.80 11.60 8.45
C ILE A 52 0.10 12.78 8.06
N THR A 53 0.16 13.15 6.78
CA THR A 53 1.01 14.26 6.31
C THR A 53 0.33 15.63 6.35
N ALA A 54 -1.01 15.68 6.37
CA ALA A 54 -1.76 16.90 6.56
C ALA A 54 -1.54 17.44 7.98
N GLY A 55 -0.66 18.42 8.10
CA GLY A 55 -0.41 19.16 9.34
C GLY A 55 0.99 18.99 9.94
N ILE A 56 1.83 18.10 9.39
CA ILE A 56 3.25 18.00 9.79
C ILE A 56 3.97 19.35 9.65
N TRP A 57 3.58 20.14 8.64
CA TRP A 57 4.13 21.48 8.42
C TRP A 57 3.46 22.58 9.26
N SER A 58 2.25 22.38 9.77
CA SER A 58 1.57 23.36 10.63
C SER A 58 1.97 23.28 12.11
N GLU A 59 2.47 22.12 12.56
CA GLU A 59 2.95 21.93 13.94
C GLU A 59 4.39 22.40 14.16
N LYS A 60 5.17 22.60 13.08
CA LYS A 60 6.50 23.18 13.19
C LYS A 60 6.41 24.67 13.52
N LYS A 61 6.51 24.99 14.81
CA LYS A 61 6.71 26.33 15.40
C LYS A 61 8.05 27.01 15.06
N ILE A 62 8.72 26.61 13.98
CA ILE A 62 9.96 27.23 13.54
C ILE A 62 9.69 27.80 12.16
N ASP A 63 9.32 29.06 12.16
CA ASP A 63 9.21 29.85 10.94
C ASP A 63 10.63 30.06 10.42
N GLY A 64 10.92 29.62 9.19
CA GLY A 64 12.22 29.84 8.56
C GLY A 64 12.59 31.33 8.46
N ASN A 65 11.59 32.20 8.63
CA ASN A 65 11.74 33.65 8.66
C ASN A 65 12.56 34.17 9.86
N ASP A 66 12.49 33.54 11.04
CA ASP A 66 13.27 33.96 12.23
C ASP A 66 14.79 33.89 12.00
N TYR A 67 15.22 32.90 11.21
CA TYR A 67 16.64 32.73 10.87
C TYR A 67 17.11 33.83 9.92
N VAL A 68 16.26 34.19 8.94
CA VAL A 68 16.55 35.24 7.95
C VAL A 68 16.52 36.64 8.58
N GLU A 69 15.59 36.90 9.50
CA GLU A 69 15.51 38.18 10.22
C GLU A 69 16.74 38.39 11.12
N LYS A 70 17.20 37.37 11.84
CA LYS A 70 18.43 37.46 12.64
C LYS A 70 19.65 37.76 11.78
N SER A 71 19.82 37.05 10.66
CA SER A 71 20.95 37.30 9.76
C SER A 71 20.93 38.69 9.11
N ARG A 72 19.75 39.32 8.94
CA ARG A 72 19.64 40.70 8.47
C ARG A 72 19.89 41.75 9.55
N ALA A 73 19.60 41.45 10.82
CA ALA A 73 19.86 42.36 11.93
C ALA A 73 21.37 42.45 12.27
N ASP A 74 22.15 41.43 11.88
CA ASP A 74 23.60 41.38 12.06
C ASP A 74 24.41 42.07 10.93
N TRP A 75 23.74 42.58 9.88
CA TRP A 75 24.34 43.41 8.82
C TRP A 75 23.99 44.89 9.01
#